data_AF-A0A5N9DZX8-F1
#
_entry.id   AF-A0A5N9DZX8-F1
#
_cell.length_a   1.000
_cell.length_b   1.000
_cell.length_c   1.000
_cell.angle_alpha   90.00
_cell.angle_beta   90.00
_cell.angle_gamma   90.00
#
_symmetry.space_group_name_H-M   'P 1'
#
loop_
_entity.id
_entity.type
_entity.pdbx_description
1 polymer ?
#
loop_
_entity_poly.entity_id
_entity_poly.type
_entity_poly.pdbx_seq_one_letter_code
_entity_poly.pdbx_strand_id
1 'polypeptide(L)'
;KELNAERAGFEGQRSKLTEGLDPTSLQRYEALRKSKGGLAVARVERGLCQGCRMSLPTHQQQRVRTGQQMVLCSSCGRMLFLV
;
A
#
# COMPACT_ATOMS: atom_id res chain seq x y z
N LYS A 1 -27.36 -8.01 10.37
CA LYS A 1 -27.75 -7.70 8.97
C LYS A 1 -27.11 -6.40 8.49
N GLU A 2 -26.95 -5.37 9.34
CA GLU A 2 -26.25 -4.10 9.02
C GLU A 2 -24.79 -4.27 8.57
N LEU A 3 -23.99 -5.09 9.26
CA LEU A 3 -22.57 -5.33 8.91
C LEU A 3 -22.34 -5.82 7.47
N ASN A 4 -23.30 -6.54 6.89
CA ASN A 4 -23.19 -7.00 5.50
C ASN A 4 -23.53 -5.90 4.49
N ALA A 5 -24.50 -5.03 4.82
CA ALA A 5 -24.86 -3.89 3.98
C ALA A 5 -23.73 -2.85 3.97
N GLU A 6 -23.10 -2.62 5.12
CA GLU A 6 -21.95 -1.73 5.26
C GLU A 6 -20.74 -2.25 4.47
N ARG A 7 -20.47 -3.56 4.52
CA ARG A 7 -19.43 -4.21 3.70
C ARG A 7 -19.69 -4.01 2.19
N ALA A 8 -20.92 -4.21 1.73
CA ALA A 8 -21.28 -4.00 0.33
C ALA A 8 -21.09 -2.54 -0.11
N GLY A 9 -21.36 -1.58 0.79
CA GLY A 9 -21.09 -0.16 0.56
C GLY A 9 -19.60 0.12 0.32
N PHE A 10 -18.72 -0.43 1.16
CA PHE A 10 -17.27 -0.28 1.00
C PHE A 10 -16.73 -1.00 -0.25
N GLU A 11 -17.31 -2.14 -0.63
CA GLU A 11 -16.97 -2.83 -1.88
C GLU A 11 -17.32 -1.98 -3.11
N GLY A 12 -18.49 -1.35 -3.13
CA GLY A 12 -18.91 -0.46 -4.21
C GLY A 12 -18.03 0.78 -4.34
N GLN A 13 -17.63 1.39 -3.22
CA GLN A 13 -16.67 2.51 -3.22
C GLN A 13 -15.30 2.09 -3.73
N ARG A 14 -14.83 0.89 -3.34
CA ARG A 14 -13.57 0.34 -3.81
C ARG A 14 -13.58 0.15 -5.32
N SER A 15 -14.62 -0.46 -5.89
CA SER A 15 -14.72 -0.69 -7.34
C SER A 15 -14.58 0.62 -8.12
N LYS A 16 -15.32 1.67 -7.73
CA LYS A 16 -15.25 2.99 -8.35
C LYS A 16 -13.85 3.61 -8.30
N LEU A 17 -13.15 3.46 -7.17
CA LEU A 17 -11.78 3.98 -7.03
C LEU A 17 -10.77 3.19 -7.87
N THR A 18 -11.03 1.90 -8.14
CA THR A 18 -10.11 1.04 -8.91
C THR A 18 -10.28 1.15 -10.42
N GLU A 19 -11.43 1.61 -10.91
CA GLU A 19 -11.72 1.74 -12.36
C GLU A 19 -10.74 2.68 -13.10
N GLY A 20 -10.21 3.70 -12.42
CA GLY A 20 -9.26 4.66 -12.99
C GLY A 20 -7.79 4.33 -12.75
N LEU A 21 -7.48 3.21 -12.08
CA LEU A 21 -6.11 2.87 -11.72
C LEU A 21 -5.43 2.02 -12.79
N ASP A 22 -4.12 2.23 -12.96
CA ASP A 22 -3.29 1.36 -13.78
C ASP A 22 -3.45 -0.12 -13.36
N PRO A 23 -3.83 -1.04 -14.28
CA PRO A 23 -4.10 -2.43 -13.95
C PRO A 23 -2.91 -3.16 -13.32
N THR A 24 -1.68 -2.82 -13.73
CA THR A 24 -0.45 -3.45 -13.20
C THR A 24 -0.25 -3.07 -11.74
N SER A 25 -0.42 -1.80 -11.42
CA SER A 25 -0.33 -1.27 -10.06
C SER A 25 -1.43 -1.82 -9.16
N LEU A 26 -2.65 -1.95 -9.70
CA LEU A 26 -3.78 -2.54 -8.99
C LEU A 26 -3.56 -4.03 -8.67
N GLN A 27 -3.09 -4.82 -9.64
CA GLN A 27 -2.75 -6.24 -9.40
C GLN A 27 -1.70 -6.40 -8.29
N ARG A 28 -0.64 -5.59 -8.32
CA ARG A 28 0.40 -5.60 -7.28
C ARG A 28 -0.18 -5.24 -5.90
N TYR A 29 -1.04 -4.22 -5.85
CA TYR A 29 -1.73 -3.84 -4.62
C TYR A 29 -2.57 -4.99 -4.06
N GLU A 30 -3.38 -5.65 -4.89
CA GLU A 30 -4.24 -6.75 -4.44
C GLU A 30 -3.44 -7.96 -3.96
N ALA A 31 -2.36 -8.31 -4.66
CA ALA A 31 -1.46 -9.39 -4.25
C ALA A 31 -0.82 -9.11 -2.88
N LEU A 32 -0.35 -7.88 -2.65
CA LEU A 32 0.19 -7.45 -1.37
C LEU A 32 -0.90 -7.42 -0.29
N ARG A 33 -2.08 -6.90 -0.61
CA ARG A 33 -3.21 -6.81 0.32
C ARG A 33 -3.61 -8.20 0.83
N LYS A 34 -3.73 -9.17 -0.09
CA LYS A 34 -4.09 -10.56 0.24
C LYS A 34 -2.99 -11.24 1.08
N SER A 35 -1.72 -11.05 0.73
CA SER A 35 -0.60 -11.70 1.42
C SER A 35 -0.19 -11.04 2.74
N LYS A 36 -0.60 -9.79 2.99
CA LYS A 36 -0.16 -8.99 4.15
C LYS A 36 -1.30 -8.58 5.09
N GLY A 37 -2.34 -9.40 5.16
CA GLY A 37 -3.43 -9.23 6.14
C GLY A 37 -4.31 -8.01 5.89
N GLY A 38 -4.53 -7.65 4.62
CA GLY A 38 -5.38 -6.53 4.24
C GLY A 38 -4.65 -5.20 4.07
N LEU A 39 -3.34 -5.13 4.34
CA LEU A 39 -2.55 -3.88 4.26
C LEU A 39 -1.39 -4.00 3.27
N ALA A 40 -1.60 -3.49 2.05
CA ALA A 40 -0.59 -3.48 0.99
C ALA A 40 0.41 -2.30 1.06
N VAL A 41 -0.03 -1.19 1.65
CA VAL A 41 0.69 0.09 1.68
C VAL A 41 1.11 0.40 3.11
N ALA A 42 2.33 0.90 3.30
CA ALA A 42 2.89 1.24 4.60
C ALA A 42 3.52 2.63 4.58
N ARG A 43 3.25 3.40 5.65
CA ARG A 43 3.87 4.71 5.87
C ARG A 43 5.35 4.55 6.15
N VAL A 44 6.16 5.46 5.63
CA VAL A 44 7.55 5.64 6.07
C VAL A 44 7.60 6.75 7.10
N GLU A 45 8.19 6.46 8.26
CA GLU A 45 8.34 7.45 9.32
C GLU A 45 9.70 7.26 9.99
N ARG A 46 10.47 8.35 10.10
CA ARG A 46 11.86 8.36 10.62
C ARG A 46 12.78 7.33 9.95
N GLY A 47 12.53 7.02 8.67
CA GLY A 47 13.28 6.00 7.93
C GLY A 47 12.84 4.55 8.18
N LEU A 48 11.77 4.32 8.96
CA LEU A 48 11.22 2.99 9.20
C LEU A 48 9.95 2.73 8.39
N CYS A 49 9.80 1.50 7.91
CA CYS A 49 8.54 1.02 7.35
C CYS A 49 7.56 0.71 8.49
N GLN A 50 6.46 1.45 8.60
CA GLN A 50 5.48 1.25 9.67
C GLN A 50 4.70 -0.08 9.58
N GLY A 51 4.79 -0.79 8.45
CA GLY A 51 4.15 -2.10 8.26
C GLY A 51 4.95 -3.29 8.81
N CYS A 52 6.28 -3.21 8.85
CA CYS A 52 7.14 -4.29 9.37
C CYS A 52 8.14 -3.81 10.44
N ARG A 53 8.18 -2.50 10.71
CA ARG A 53 9.06 -1.83 11.67
C ARG A 53 10.55 -1.99 11.39
N MET A 54 10.92 -2.34 10.16
CA MET A 54 12.32 -2.41 9.72
C MET A 54 12.80 -1.06 9.19
N SER A 55 14.08 -0.78 9.42
CA SER A 55 14.77 0.38 8.86
C SER A 55 14.95 0.21 7.36
N LEU A 56 14.66 1.28 6.61
CA LEU A 56 14.81 1.30 5.16
C LEU A 56 16.24 1.68 4.77
N PRO A 57 16.84 1.05 3.76
CA PRO A 57 18.11 1.50 3.21
C PRO A 57 18.06 2.95 2.74
N THR A 58 19.17 3.69 2.86
CA THR A 58 19.25 5.12 2.49
C THR A 58 18.77 5.39 1.07
N HIS A 59 19.12 4.55 0.10
CA HIS A 59 18.67 4.70 -1.28
C HIS A 59 17.15 4.55 -1.42
N GLN A 60 16.51 3.67 -0.64
CA GLN A 60 15.04 3.55 -0.63
C GLN A 60 14.43 4.78 0.01
N GLN A 61 14.95 5.25 1.15
CA GLN A 61 14.46 6.47 1.80
C GLN A 61 14.50 7.67 0.84
N GLN A 62 15.59 7.84 0.10
CA GLN A 62 15.70 8.90 -0.91
C GLN A 62 14.66 8.74 -2.02
N ARG A 63 14.48 7.53 -2.56
CA ARG A 63 13.46 7.26 -3.59
C ARG A 63 12.03 7.52 -3.12
N VAL A 64 11.70 7.19 -1.86
CA VAL A 64 10.37 7.50 -1.32
C VAL A 64 10.21 9.02 -1.18
N ARG A 65 11.27 9.74 -0.76
CA ARG A 65 11.27 11.22 -0.63
C ARG A 65 11.11 11.93 -1.96
N THR A 66 11.71 11.43 -3.05
CA THR A 66 11.55 12.05 -4.37
C THR A 66 10.16 11.84 -4.97
N GLY A 67 9.42 10.81 -4.53
CA GLY A 67 8.04 10.56 -4.95
C GLY A 67 7.86 10.22 -6.44
N GLN A 68 8.95 10.06 -7.19
CA GLN A 68 8.90 9.88 -8.64
C GLN A 68 8.43 8.48 -9.08
N GLN A 69 8.55 7.49 -8.20
CA GLN A 69 8.22 6.10 -8.51
C GLN A 69 7.65 5.39 -7.29
N MET A 70 6.84 4.36 -7.53
CA MET A 70 6.42 3.43 -6.49
C MET A 70 7.64 2.71 -5.90
N VAL A 71 7.86 2.87 -4.60
CA VAL A 71 8.95 2.19 -3.87
C VAL A 71 8.35 1.09 -3.00
N LEU A 72 8.99 -0.07 -2.98
CA LEU A 72 8.61 -1.20 -2.12
C LEU A 72 9.61 -1.33 -0.97
N CYS A 73 9.11 -1.70 0.20
CA CYS A 73 9.94 -2.05 1.35
C CYS A 73 10.81 -3.27 1.02
N SER A 74 12.13 -3.15 1.16
CA SER A 74 13.05 -4.28 0.97
C SER A 74 12.78 -5.46 1.90
N SER A 75 12.25 -5.23 3.11
CA SER A 75 12.02 -6.27 4.10
C SER A 75 10.68 -6.99 3.98
N CYS A 76 9.59 -6.28 3.64
CA CYS A 76 8.25 -6.87 3.63
C CYS A 76 7.50 -6.75 2.30
N GLY A 77 8.06 -6.05 1.32
CA GLY A 77 7.48 -5.86 -0.01
C GLY A 77 6.31 -4.88 -0.09
N ARG A 78 5.86 -4.29 1.03
CA ARG A 78 4.76 -3.30 1.02
C ARG A 78 5.14 -2.06 0.24
N MET A 79 4.16 -1.46 -0.43
CA MET A 79 4.34 -0.16 -1.08
C MET A 79 4.56 0.91 -0.01
N LEU A 80 5.52 1.78 -0.25
CA LEU A 80 5.91 2.82 0.68
C LEU A 80 5.37 4.17 0.22
N PHE A 81 4.88 4.96 1.17
CA PHE A 81 4.53 6.36 0.96
C PHE A 81 5.09 7.22 2.10
N LEU A 82 5.40 8.47 1.77
CA LEU A 82 5.66 9.52 2.75
C LEU A 82 4.44 10.44 2.83
N VAL A 83 4.23 10.99 4.02
CA VAL A 83 3.33 12.11 4.27
C VAL A 83 4.14 13.31 4.70
#